data_AF-A0A150QAF2-F1
#
_entry.id   AF-A0A150QAF2-F1
#
_cell.length_a   1.000
_cell.length_b   1.000
_cell.length_c   1.000
_cell.angle_alpha   90.00
_cell.angle_beta   90.00
_cell.angle_gamma   90.00
#
_symmetry.space_group_name_H-M   'P 1'
#
loop_
_entity.id
_entity.type
_entity.pdbx_description
1 polymer ?
#
loop_
_entity_poly.entity_id
_entity_poly.type
_entity_poly.pdbx_seq_one_letter_code
_entity_poly.pdbx_strand_id
1 'polypeptide(L)' 'MSALRAKVQGGRLVLDEPTSFAEGTLIDLVVADDDLEDAERARLDEALERSLASAREGTIDAGDLLAEIARLEPACG' A
#
# COMPACT_ATOMS: atom_id res chain seq x y z
N MET A 1 -0.11 10.47 3.83
CA MET A 1 -0.98 10.87 4.96
C MET A 1 -0.52 10.06 6.16
N SER A 2 0.07 10.68 7.18
CA SER A 2 0.55 9.98 8.39
C SER A 2 -0.61 9.83 9.36
N ALA A 3 -1.13 8.61 9.50
CA ALA A 3 -2.18 8.31 10.47
C ALA A 3 -1.58 8.26 11.89
N LEU A 4 -2.23 8.92 12.85
CA LEU A 4 -1.87 8.85 14.27
C LEU A 4 -2.49 7.59 14.89
N ARG A 5 -1.70 6.83 15.67
CA ARG A 5 -2.16 5.58 16.28
C ARG A 5 -2.42 5.76 17.78
N ALA A 6 -3.67 5.63 18.18
CA ALA A 6 -4.06 5.61 19.59
C ALA A 6 -4.35 4.18 20.06
N LYS A 7 -4.04 3.88 21.33
CA LYS A 7 -4.38 2.61 22.00
C LYS A 7 -5.53 2.80 22.98
N VAL A 8 -6.38 1.81 23.14
CA VAL A 8 -7.41 1.82 24.21
C VAL A 8 -6.81 1.30 25.51
N GLN A 9 -6.80 2.11 26.57
CA GLN A 9 -6.35 1.73 27.90
C GLN A 9 -7.38 2.18 28.94
N GLY A 10 -7.92 1.24 29.70
CA GLY A 10 -8.94 1.54 30.72
C GLY A 10 -10.20 2.20 30.14
N GLY A 11 -10.59 1.84 28.92
CA GLY A 11 -11.75 2.42 28.22
C GLY A 11 -11.53 3.82 27.66
N ARG A 12 -10.28 4.31 27.61
CA ARG A 12 -9.92 5.62 27.04
C ARG A 12 -8.93 5.45 25.89
N LEU A 13 -9.06 6.27 24.85
CA LEU A 13 -8.05 6.36 23.79
C LEU A 13 -6.84 7.15 24.33
N VAL A 14 -5.66 6.56 24.19
CA VAL A 14 -4.38 7.15 24.60
C VAL A 14 -3.50 7.25 23.37
N LEU A 15 -3.14 8.48 23.01
CA LEU A 15 -2.11 8.78 22.01
C LEU A 15 -0.83 9.15 22.76
N ASP A 16 0.18 8.30 22.68
CA ASP A 16 1.47 8.48 23.39
C ASP A 16 2.50 9.24 22.53
N GLU A 17 2.07 9.76 21.38
CA GLU A 17 2.91 10.49 20.43
C GLU A 17 2.72 12.01 20.59
N PRO A 18 3.81 12.80 20.59
CA PRO A 18 3.71 14.26 20.66
C PRO A 18 3.01 14.82 19.43
N THR A 19 2.03 15.70 19.66
CA THR A 19 1.28 16.37 18.59
C THR A 19 1.68 17.83 18.48
N SER A 20 1.64 18.38 17.28
CA SER A 20 1.86 19.81 17.02
C SER A 20 0.56 20.63 16.95
N PHE A 21 -0.58 20.05 17.34
CA PHE A 21 -1.86 20.73 17.29
C PHE A 21 -1.92 21.87 18.32
N ALA A 22 -2.60 22.95 17.94
CA ALA A 22 -2.85 24.06 18.85
C ALA A 22 -3.75 23.62 20.01
N GLU A 23 -3.58 24.27 21.16
CA GLU A 23 -4.45 24.01 22.31
C GLU A 23 -5.92 24.28 21.96
N GLY A 24 -6.81 23.38 22.38
CA GLY A 24 -8.24 23.46 22.08
C GLY A 24 -8.65 22.97 20.68
N THR A 25 -7.72 22.44 19.89
CA THR A 25 -8.05 21.83 18.59
C THR A 25 -8.95 20.62 18.80
N LEU A 26 -10.13 20.64 18.17
CA LEU A 26 -11.03 19.48 18.07
C LEU A 26 -10.56 18.59 16.93
N ILE A 27 -10.45 17.28 17.20
CA ILE A 27 -10.03 16.29 16.22
C ILE A 27 -11.11 15.22 16.13
N ASP A 28 -11.63 15.00 14.93
CA ASP A 28 -12.54 13.91 14.65
C ASP A 28 -11.75 12.62 14.46
N LEU A 29 -12.08 11.62 15.27
CA LEU A 29 -11.47 10.31 15.23
C LEU A 29 -12.34 9.39 14.37
N VAL A 30 -11.77 8.93 13.26
CA VAL A 30 -12.36 7.90 12.42
C VAL A 30 -11.61 6.60 12.65
N VAL A 31 -12.32 5.51 12.86
CA VAL A 31 -11.72 4.18 12.86
C VAL A 31 -11.28 3.90 11.44
N ALA A 32 -9.97 3.79 11.22
CA ALA A 32 -9.44 3.37 9.95
C ALA A 32 -9.69 1.87 9.80
N ASP A 33 -10.67 1.53 8.97
CA ASP A 33 -10.87 0.19 8.42
C ASP A 33 -10.51 0.24 6.93
N ASP A 34 -10.09 -0.89 6.35
CA ASP A 34 -9.79 -0.96 4.91
C ASP A 34 -11.05 -1.19 4.06
N ASP A 35 -12.22 -1.27 4.69
CA ASP A 35 -13.54 -1.59 4.11
C ASP A 35 -13.54 -2.90 3.29
N LEU A 36 -12.53 -3.77 3.49
CA LEU A 36 -12.42 -5.04 2.78
C LEU A 36 -13.07 -6.15 3.60
N GLU A 37 -13.97 -6.89 2.96
CA GLU A 37 -14.42 -8.16 3.52
C GLU A 37 -13.25 -9.16 3.57
N ASP A 38 -13.32 -10.15 4.46
CA ASP A 38 -12.25 -11.16 4.62
C ASP A 38 -11.87 -11.83 3.29
N ALA A 39 -12.85 -12.06 2.41
CA ALA A 39 -12.62 -12.63 1.09
C ALA A 39 -11.89 -11.67 0.13
N GLU A 40 -12.16 -10.37 0.23
CA GLU A 40 -11.50 -9.34 -0.58
C GLU A 40 -10.07 -9.09 -0.10
N ARG A 41 -9.87 -9.05 1.22
CA ARG A 41 -8.53 -8.98 1.84
C ARG A 41 -7.67 -10.18 1.44
N ALA A 42 -8.21 -11.40 1.50
CA ALA A 42 -7.49 -12.60 1.06
C ALA A 42 -7.09 -12.56 -0.42
N ARG A 43 -7.97 -12.04 -1.30
CA ARG A 43 -7.66 -11.86 -2.73
C ARG A 43 -6.58 -10.81 -2.96
N LEU A 44 -6.61 -9.72 -2.18
CA LEU A 44 -5.59 -8.67 -2.24
C LEU A 44 -4.23 -9.23 -1.81
N ASP A 45 -4.17 -9.94 -0.69
CA ASP A 45 -2.93 -10.55 -0.19
C ASP A 45 -2.35 -11.53 -1.20
N GLU A 46 -3.17 -12.40 -1.79
CA GLU A 46 -2.73 -13.33 -2.84
C GLU A 46 -2.16 -12.59 -4.08
N ALA A 47 -2.79 -11.48 -4.48
CA ALA A 47 -2.31 -10.65 -5.59
C ALA A 47 -0.97 -9.98 -5.28
N LEU A 48 -0.81 -9.46 -4.06
CA LEU A 48 0.43 -8.85 -3.60
C LEU A 48 1.57 -9.87 -3.52
N GLU A 49 1.31 -11.07 -3.01
CA GLU A 49 2.28 -12.16 -2.95
C GLU A 49 2.75 -12.58 -4.35
N ARG A 50 1.83 -12.76 -5.29
CA ARG A 50 2.16 -13.06 -6.69
C ARG A 50 3.00 -11.95 -7.32
N SER A 51 2.62 -10.69 -7.12
CA SER A 51 3.38 -9.55 -7.64
C SER A 51 4.78 -9.51 -7.05
N LEU A 52 4.93 -9.79 -5.76
CA LEU A 52 6.21 -9.78 -5.08
C LEU A 52 7.10 -10.95 -5.51
N ALA A 53 6.52 -12.14 -5.72
CA ALA A 53 7.21 -13.28 -6.29
C ALA A 53 7.73 -12.95 -7.69
N SER A 54 6.88 -12.41 -8.56
CA SER A 54 7.27 -11.98 -9.92
C SER A 54 8.38 -10.92 -9.89
N ALA A 55 8.30 -9.93 -9.00
CA ALA A 55 9.34 -8.91 -8.85
C ALA A 55 10.68 -9.48 -8.34
N ARG A 56 10.64 -10.53 -7.50
CA ARG A 56 11.84 -11.22 -6.99
C ARG A 56 12.46 -12.14 -8.04
N GLU A 57 11.64 -12.79 -8.86
CA GLU A 57 12.06 -13.82 -9.80
C GLU A 57 12.67 -13.23 -11.08
N GLY A 58 12.38 -11.97 -11.39
CA GLY A 58 13.14 -11.24 -12.40
C GLY A 58 12.41 -10.00 -12.90
N THR A 59 12.85 -8.83 -12.46
CA THR A 59 12.55 -7.58 -13.16
C THR A 59 13.45 -7.51 -14.37
N ILE A 60 12.89 -7.68 -15.56
CA ILE A 60 13.57 -7.30 -16.80
C ILE A 60 13.45 -5.78 -16.89
N ASP A 61 14.54 -5.09 -17.20
CA ASP A 61 14.48 -3.65 -17.46
C ASP A 61 13.50 -3.39 -18.62
N ALA A 62 12.58 -2.46 -18.44
CA ALA A 62 11.55 -2.18 -19.42
C ALA A 62 12.16 -1.69 -20.75
N GLY A 63 13.30 -0.98 -20.70
CA GLY A 63 14.05 -0.56 -21.88
C GLY A 63 14.68 -1.75 -22.61
N ASP A 64 15.27 -2.69 -21.88
CA ASP A 64 15.84 -3.92 -22.46
C ASP A 64 14.75 -4.79 -23.12
N LEU A 65 13.58 -4.92 -22.48
CA LEU A 65 12.44 -5.64 -23.04
C LEU A 65 11.91 -4.95 -24.31
N LEU A 66 11.77 -3.63 -24.30
CA LEU A 66 11.31 -2.86 -25.47
C LEU A 66 12.32 -2.92 -26.63
N ALA A 67 13.62 -2.88 -26.33
CA ALA A 67 14.67 -3.04 -27.33
C ALA A 67 14.69 -4.46 -27.91
N GLU A 68 14.40 -5.48 -27.12
CA GLU A 68 14.25 -6.86 -27.59
C GLU A 68 13.03 -7.00 -28.51
N ILE A 69 11.86 -6.46 -28.11
CA ILE A 69 10.65 -6.45 -28.94
C ILE A 69 10.91 -5.72 -30.27
N ALA A 70 11.55 -4.55 -30.24
CA ALA A 70 11.89 -3.80 -31.44
C ALA A 70 12.88 -4.54 -32.36
N ARG A 71 13.73 -5.41 -31.82
CA ARG A 71 14.61 -6.29 -32.60
C ARG A 71 13.89 -7.51 -33.19
N LEU A 72 12.85 -8.00 -32.50
CA LEU A 72 12.05 -9.16 -32.91
C LEU A 72 10.93 -8.82 -33.90
N GLU A 73 10.64 -7.54 -34.16
CA GLU A 73 9.79 -7.10 -35.27
C GLU A 73 10.63 -6.73 -36.51
N PRO A 74 11.10 -7.67 -37.35
CA PRO A 74 11.49 -7.32 -38.70
C PRO A 74 10.21 -7.20 -39.57
N ALA A 75 9.94 -5.98 -40.03
CA ALA A 75 9.07 -5.67 -41.17
C ALA A 75 7.58 -6.07 -41.08
N CYS A 76 6.75 -5.18 -40.51
CA CYS A 76 5.47 -4.85 -41.14
C CYS A 76 5.68 -3.58 -41.99
N GLY A 77 6.15 -3.79 -43.22
CA GLY A 77 6.40 -2.75 -44.23
C GLY A 77 6.80 -3.38 -45.55
#